data_AF-A0A9D4FHU7-F1
#
_entry.id   AF-A0A9D4FHU7-F1
#
_cell.length_a   1.000
_cell.length_b   1.000
_cell.length_c   1.000
_cell.angle_alpha   90.00
_cell.angle_beta   90.00
_cell.angle_gamma   90.00
#
_symmetry.space_group_name_H-M   'P 1'
#
loop_
_entity.id
_entity.type
_entity.pdbx_description
1 polymer ?
#
loop_
_entity_poly.entity_id
_entity_poly.type
_entity_poly.pdbx_seq_one_letter_code
_entity_poly.pdbx_strand_id
1 'polypeptide(L)'
;MFQPMMFAEIARHTNNYATWKMESEGRHDLRWTETDSAEIGVLIGLNIWIGINKIPTIERYWSKKIFIGNQGFKSVMTSNRYMYQKLNQYFHVSDRANDPHQEHQIMTNCTKFVL
;
A
#
# COMPACT_ATOMS: atom_id res chain seq x y z
N MET A 1 -13.53 -11.84 -12.95
CA MET A 1 -12.14 -12.20 -12.55
C MET A 1 -11.27 -11.00 -12.86
N PHE A 2 -10.38 -10.60 -11.95
CA PHE A 2 -9.50 -9.45 -12.19
C PHE A 2 -8.53 -9.75 -13.34
N GLN A 3 -8.35 -8.80 -14.26
CA GLN A 3 -7.40 -8.97 -15.37
C GLN A 3 -5.96 -8.85 -14.86
N PRO A 4 -5.01 -9.71 -15.28
CA PRO A 4 -3.61 -9.65 -14.81
C PRO A 4 -2.95 -8.28 -15.03
N MET A 5 -3.30 -7.61 -16.13
CA MET A 5 -2.81 -6.27 -16.46
C MET A 5 -3.18 -5.23 -15.39
N MET A 6 -4.32 -5.40 -14.70
CA MET A 6 -4.76 -4.50 -13.65
C MET A 6 -3.82 -4.53 -12.45
N PHE A 7 -3.31 -5.71 -12.04
CA PHE A 7 -2.37 -5.79 -10.92
C PHE A 7 -1.02 -5.16 -11.27
N ALA A 8 -0.59 -5.27 -12.52
CA ALA A 8 0.62 -4.62 -13.00
C ALA A 8 0.50 -3.09 -12.97
N GLU A 9 -0.64 -2.53 -13.41
CA GLU A 9 -0.87 -1.08 -13.33
C GLU A 9 -0.94 -0.58 -11.88
N ILE A 10 -1.62 -1.32 -10.99
CA ILE A 10 -1.67 -0.96 -9.57
C ILE A 10 -0.27 -1.00 -8.95
N ALA A 11 0.55 -2.01 -9.27
CA ALA A 11 1.93 -2.08 -8.81
C ALA A 11 2.74 -0.87 -9.29
N ARG A 12 2.64 -0.52 -10.57
CA ARG A 12 3.29 0.65 -11.15
C ARG A 12 2.87 1.95 -10.44
N HIS A 13 1.57 2.17 -10.25
CA HIS A 13 1.07 3.36 -9.57
C HIS A 13 1.49 3.43 -8.10
N THR A 14 1.51 2.29 -7.41
CA THR A 14 1.95 2.18 -6.02
C THR A 14 3.44 2.53 -5.88
N ASN A 15 4.31 1.99 -6.75
CA ASN A 15 5.75 2.30 -6.75
C ASN A 15 6.04 3.77 -7.08
N ASN A 16 5.35 4.31 -8.09
CA ASN A 16 5.46 5.73 -8.44
C ASN A 16 5.05 6.64 -7.27
N TYR A 17 3.95 6.30 -6.59
CA TYR A 17 3.49 7.06 -5.43
C TYR A 17 4.46 6.99 -4.25
N ALA A 18 5.02 5.81 -3.97
CA ALA A 18 6.00 5.65 -2.90
C ALA A 18 7.23 6.54 -3.13
N THR A 19 7.77 6.52 -4.35
CA THR A 19 8.92 7.36 -4.76
C THR A 19 8.61 8.84 -4.57
N TRP A 20 7.51 9.30 -5.17
CA TRP A 20 7.07 10.69 -5.05
C TRP A 20 6.88 11.12 -3.59
N LYS A 21 6.27 10.26 -2.76
CA LYS A 21 6.01 10.56 -1.35
C LYS A 21 7.31 10.74 -0.59
N MET A 22 8.28 9.86 -0.79
CA MET A 22 9.61 9.94 -0.17
C MET A 22 10.38 11.20 -0.60
N GLU A 23 10.34 11.54 -1.89
CA GLU A 23 10.95 12.75 -2.43
C GLU A 23 10.30 14.03 -1.88
N SER A 24 8.97 14.10 -1.89
CA SER A 24 8.22 15.27 -1.43
C SER A 24 8.40 15.57 0.06
N GLU A 25 8.65 14.55 0.88
CA GLU A 25 8.89 14.69 2.31
C GLU A 25 10.38 14.78 2.67
N GLY A 26 11.28 14.67 1.69
CA GLY A 26 12.72 14.61 1.91
C GLY A 26 13.16 13.46 2.81
N ARG A 27 12.39 12.37 2.87
CA ARG A 27 12.63 11.22 3.77
C ARG A 27 12.48 9.90 3.02
N HIS A 28 13.54 9.10 3.04
CA HIS A 28 13.54 7.76 2.45
C HIS A 28 13.05 6.70 3.44
N ASP A 29 12.09 5.88 3.04
CA ASP A 29 11.59 4.76 3.84
C ASP A 29 12.43 3.51 3.59
N LEU A 30 13.37 3.24 4.50
CA LEU A 30 14.27 2.08 4.43
C LEU A 30 13.55 0.73 4.49
N ARG A 31 12.26 0.70 4.85
CA ARG A 31 11.45 -0.51 4.90
C ARG A 31 10.57 -0.68 3.65
N TRP A 32 10.59 0.28 2.73
CA TRP A 32 9.92 0.15 1.44
C TRP A 32 10.78 -0.66 0.48
N THR A 33 10.12 -1.52 -0.28
CA THR A 33 10.68 -2.21 -1.44
C THR A 33 9.61 -2.16 -2.50
N GLU A 34 10.01 -1.97 -3.76
CA GLU A 34 9.06 -1.94 -4.87
C GLU A 34 8.24 -3.22 -4.91
N THR A 35 6.96 -3.06 -5.24
CA THR A 35 6.02 -4.15 -5.33
C THR A 35 5.77 -4.59 -6.76
N ASP A 36 5.34 -5.84 -6.92
CA ASP A 36 4.98 -6.43 -8.21
C ASP A 36 3.49 -6.83 -8.30
N SER A 37 3.09 -7.30 -9.48
CA SER A 37 1.71 -7.74 -9.71
C SER A 37 1.28 -8.92 -8.83
N ALA A 38 2.21 -9.80 -8.45
CA ALA A 38 1.90 -10.97 -7.63
C ALA A 38 1.61 -10.54 -6.19
N GLU A 39 2.43 -9.64 -5.63
CA GLU A 39 2.24 -9.06 -4.31
C GLU A 39 0.96 -8.23 -4.22
N ILE A 40 0.61 -7.45 -5.26
CA ILE A 40 -0.69 -6.75 -5.32
C ILE A 40 -1.86 -7.74 -5.35
N GLY A 41 -1.75 -8.83 -6.11
CA GLY A 41 -2.75 -9.88 -6.13
C GLY A 41 -2.94 -10.51 -4.74
N VAL A 42 -1.85 -10.78 -4.03
CA VAL A 42 -1.85 -11.26 -2.65
C VAL A 42 -2.50 -10.24 -1.71
N LEU A 43 -2.15 -8.95 -1.80
CA LEU A 43 -2.74 -7.88 -1.00
C LEU A 43 -4.27 -7.82 -1.15
N ILE A 44 -4.77 -7.89 -2.39
CA ILE A 44 -6.20 -7.88 -2.67
C ILE A 44 -6.88 -9.13 -2.10
N GLY A 45 -6.27 -10.30 -2.30
CA GLY A 45 -6.76 -11.56 -1.72
C GLY A 45 -6.83 -11.52 -0.20
N LEU A 46 -5.82 -10.95 0.47
CA LEU A 46 -5.80 -10.75 1.91
C LEU A 46 -6.92 -9.82 2.36
N ASN A 47 -7.15 -8.70 1.67
CA ASN A 47 -8.23 -7.78 2.01
C ASN A 47 -9.63 -8.43 1.90
N ILE A 48 -9.84 -9.27 0.87
CA ILE A 48 -11.08 -10.06 0.74
C ILE A 48 -11.21 -11.03 1.93
N TRP A 49 -10.13 -11.74 2.26
CA TRP A 49 -10.15 -12.72 3.36
C TRP A 49 -10.40 -12.07 4.72
N ILE A 50 -9.78 -10.91 5.00
CA ILE A 50 -10.02 -10.10 6.20
C ILE A 50 -11.49 -9.67 6.29
N GLY A 51 -12.12 -9.35 5.14
CA GLY A 51 -13.54 -9.00 5.08
C GLY A 51 -14.47 -10.16 5.48
N ILE A 52 -14.08 -11.40 5.15
CA ILE A 52 -14.83 -12.62 5.48
C ILE A 52 -14.60 -13.03 6.94
N ASN A 53 -13.33 -13.13 7.36
CA ASN A 53 -12.95 -13.63 8.68
C ASN A 53 -12.57 -12.48 9.63
N LYS A 54 -13.55 -11.63 9.97
CA LYS A 54 -13.31 -10.43 10.78
C LYS A 54 -12.79 -10.78 12.18
N ILE A 55 -11.62 -10.27 12.53
CA ILE A 55 -11.07 -10.31 13.89
C ILE A 55 -10.83 -8.87 14.42
N PRO A 56 -10.66 -8.67 15.74
CA PRO A 56 -10.75 -7.34 16.35
C PRO A 56 -9.72 -6.32 15.85
N THR A 57 -8.52 -6.77 15.48
CA THR A 57 -7.47 -5.87 14.99
C THR A 57 -6.66 -6.55 13.89
N ILE A 58 -6.15 -5.76 12.95
CA ILE A 58 -5.42 -6.29 11.80
C ILE A 58 -4.13 -7.00 12.20
N GLU A 59 -3.49 -6.59 13.31
CA GLU A 59 -2.28 -7.27 13.80
C GLU A 59 -2.55 -8.70 14.24
N ARG A 60 -3.80 -9.04 14.60
CA ARG A 60 -4.15 -10.37 15.08
C ARG A 60 -4.06 -11.44 13.98
N TYR A 61 -4.21 -11.09 12.69
CA TYR A 61 -4.14 -12.06 11.60
C TYR A 61 -2.75 -12.72 11.51
N TRP A 62 -1.71 -11.95 11.86
CA TRP A 62 -0.31 -12.40 11.90
C TRP A 62 0.15 -12.81 13.31
N SER A 63 -0.76 -12.94 14.29
CA SER A 63 -0.38 -13.31 15.66
C SER A 63 0.34 -14.65 15.74
N LYS A 64 1.43 -14.73 16.50
CA LYS A 64 2.12 -16.01 16.78
C LYS A 64 1.29 -16.96 17.65
N LYS A 65 0.26 -16.46 18.35
CA LYS A 65 -0.60 -17.27 19.22
C LYS A 65 -1.43 -18.24 18.38
N ILE A 66 -1.39 -19.53 18.72
CA ILE A 66 -2.09 -20.62 18.00
C ILE A 66 -3.61 -20.38 17.88
N PHE A 67 -4.24 -19.81 18.91
CA PHE A 67 -5.69 -19.56 18.92
C PHE A 67 -6.13 -18.30 18.16
N ILE A 68 -5.19 -17.51 17.64
CA ILE A 68 -5.45 -16.18 17.06
C ILE A 68 -4.84 -16.04 15.66
N GLY A 69 -3.67 -16.64 15.43
CA GLY A 69 -2.98 -16.59 14.15
C GLY A 69 -3.55 -17.60 13.15
N ASN A 70 -3.83 -17.13 11.94
CA ASN A 70 -4.27 -17.99 10.85
C ASN A 70 -3.03 -18.50 10.09
N GLN A 71 -2.82 -19.83 10.02
CA GLN A 71 -1.65 -20.39 9.33
C GLN A 71 -1.58 -19.98 7.86
N GLY A 72 -2.72 -19.83 7.16
CA GLY A 72 -2.71 -19.41 5.76
C GLY A 72 -2.33 -17.93 5.56
N PHE A 73 -2.55 -17.05 6.55
CA PHE A 73 -2.01 -15.68 6.49
C PHE A 73 -0.48 -15.64 6.68
N LYS A 74 0.07 -16.60 7.42
CA LYS A 74 1.52 -16.70 7.67
C LYS A 74 2.27 -17.35 6.50
N SER A 75 1.65 -18.26 5.77
CA SER A 75 2.28 -18.98 4.66
C SER A 75 2.31 -18.20 3.35
N VAL A 76 1.32 -17.34 3.11
CA VAL A 76 1.24 -16.52 1.89
C VAL A 76 2.22 -15.33 1.93
N MET A 77 2.64 -14.93 3.12
CA MET A 77 3.47 -13.73 3.33
C MET A 77 4.24 -13.89 4.67
N THR A 78 5.52 -14.30 4.63
CA THR A 78 6.22 -15.04 5.71
C THR A 78 6.49 -14.31 7.03
N SER A 79 6.31 -12.98 7.15
CA SER A 79 6.22 -12.25 8.44
C SER A 79 5.81 -10.79 8.19
N ASN A 80 4.68 -10.64 7.53
CA ASN A 80 4.44 -9.51 6.65
C ASN A 80 3.50 -8.46 7.19
N ARG A 81 3.56 -8.21 8.51
CA ARG A 81 3.00 -6.97 9.07
C ARG A 81 3.62 -5.76 8.38
N TYR A 82 4.95 -5.74 8.24
CA TYR A 82 5.64 -4.60 7.64
C TYR A 82 5.33 -4.46 6.16
N MET A 83 5.44 -5.52 5.37
CA MET A 83 5.09 -5.47 3.94
C MET A 83 3.61 -5.16 3.72
N TYR A 84 2.67 -5.81 4.42
CA TYR A 84 1.25 -5.47 4.31
C TYR A 84 0.99 -4.01 4.71
N GLN A 85 1.58 -3.53 5.81
CA GLN A 85 1.44 -2.13 6.22
C GLN A 85 2.04 -1.16 5.20
N LYS A 86 3.20 -1.49 4.63
CA LYS A 86 3.88 -0.64 3.64
C LYS A 86 3.13 -0.61 2.31
N LEU A 87 2.64 -1.77 1.85
CA LEU A 87 1.77 -1.85 0.69
C LEU A 87 0.49 -1.03 0.91
N ASN A 88 -0.16 -1.12 2.07
CA ASN A 88 -1.32 -0.28 2.37
C ASN A 88 -0.97 1.21 2.50
N GLN A 89 0.22 1.54 3.01
CA GLN A 89 0.68 2.93 3.15
C GLN A 89 0.86 3.60 1.79
N TYR A 90 1.35 2.87 0.79
CA TYR A 90 1.68 3.41 -0.53
C TYR A 90 0.70 3.02 -1.63
N PHE A 91 -0.32 2.22 -1.32
CA PHE A 91 -1.30 1.74 -2.29
C PHE A 91 -1.89 2.90 -3.10
N HIS A 92 -1.72 2.83 -4.42
CA HIS A 92 -2.27 3.80 -5.37
C HIS A 92 -2.75 3.06 -6.62
N VAL A 93 -3.87 3.54 -7.17
CA VAL A 93 -4.53 2.94 -8.35
C VAL A 93 -4.55 3.88 -9.55
N SER A 94 -4.06 5.11 -9.39
CA SER A 94 -4.08 6.15 -10.40
C SER A 94 -2.77 6.91 -10.41
N ASP A 95 -2.47 7.52 -11.55
CA ASP A 95 -1.32 8.40 -11.65
C ASP A 95 -1.57 9.67 -10.85
N ARG A 96 -0.60 10.05 -10.02
CA ARG A 96 -0.69 11.30 -9.27
C ARG A 96 -0.51 12.52 -10.17
N ALA A 97 0.17 12.39 -11.31
CA ALA A 97 0.29 13.48 -12.28
C ALA A 97 -1.06 13.96 -12.83
N ASN A 98 -2.10 13.13 -12.72
CA ASN A 98 -3.46 13.43 -13.15
C ASN A 98 -4.40 13.69 -11.96
N ASP A 99 -3.87 13.88 -10.74
CA ASP A 99 -4.68 14.19 -9.56
C ASP A 99 -5.09 15.67 -9.57
N PRO A 100 -6.39 15.99 -9.75
CA PRO A 100 -6.86 17.37 -9.81
C PRO A 100 -6.60 18.17 -8.52
N HIS A 101 -6.27 17.50 -7.41
CA HIS A 101 -5.89 18.18 -6.16
C HIS A 101 -4.44 18.69 -6.14
N GLN A 102 -3.58 18.29 -7.10
CA GLN A 102 -2.22 18.84 -7.21
C GLN A 102 -2.22 20.33 -7.54
N GLU A 103 -3.08 20.79 -8.47
CA GLU A 103 -3.14 22.20 -8.88
C GLU A 103 -3.48 23.11 -7.69
N HIS A 104 -4.39 22.66 -6.82
CA HIS A 104 -4.79 23.41 -5.64
C HIS A 104 -3.68 23.48 -4.58
N GLN A 105 -2.92 22.41 -4.37
CA GLN A 105 -1.82 22.40 -3.39
C GLN A 105 -0.59 23.20 -3.85
N ILE A 106 -0.27 23.16 -5.15
CA ILE A 106 0.83 23.97 -5.73
C ILE A 106 0.51 25.45 -5.61
N MET A 107 -0.71 25.88 -5.96
CA MET A 107 -1.13 27.28 -5.79
C MET A 107 -1.07 27.72 -4.33
N THR A 108 -1.52 26.89 -3.39
CA THR A 108 -1.52 27.24 -1.96
C THR A 108 -0.11 27.37 -1.36
N ASN A 109 0.84 26.57 -1.84
CA ASN A 109 2.24 26.67 -1.41
C ASN A 109 2.95 27.88 -2.04
N CYS A 110 2.69 28.22 -3.30
CA CYS A 110 3.25 29.42 -3.93
C CYS A 110 2.83 30.71 -3.21
N THR A 111 1.59 30.81 -2.72
CA THR A 111 1.11 32.00 -1.99
C THR A 111 1.78 32.18 -0.63
N LYS A 112 2.31 31.12 -0.01
CA LYS A 112 3.03 31.19 1.27
C LYS A 112 4.49 31.67 1.14
N PHE A 113 5.04 31.77 -0.06
CA PHE A 113 6.40 32.28 -0.31
C PHE A 113 6.41 33.73 -0.83
N VAL A 114 5.26 34.39 -0.93
CA VAL A 114 5.11 35.77 -1.44
C VAL A 114 4.64 36.75 -0.34
N LEU A 115 4.59 36.34 0.93
CA LEU A 115 4.31 37.19 2.08
C LEU A 115 5.37 37.02 3.17
#